data_AF-A0A7I7VXQ6-F1
#
_entry.id   AF-A0A7I7VXQ6-F1
#
_cell.length_a   1.000
_cell.length_b   1.000
_cell.length_c   1.000
_cell.angle_alpha   90.00
_cell.angle_beta   90.00
_cell.angle_gamma   90.00
#
_symmetry.space_group_name_H-M   'P 1'
#
loop_
_entity.id
_entity.type
_entity.pdbx_description
1 polymer ?
#
loop_
_entity_poly.entity_id
_entity_poly.type
_entity_poly.pdbx_seq_one_letter_code
_entity_poly.pdbx_strand_id
1 'polypeptide(L)'
;MSDRRSGRTTHVLKYNGGTFSIELGPRTDINTFREPLSRFNGTKPWALTLVPIPETMNYDEMLEKRIEPTRFLQAGGYADRMTVEIRRAGGDEWNLDCIWGVLGHQADGEQQLDVPIKLPASTQLVSSSEVFKAEEAAELFYTYFKTGDIPDNYALRPIGGWTAEGEWVNLSRRPAS
;
A
#
# COMPACT_ATOMS: atom_id res chain seq x y z
N MET A 1 7.10 35.40 6.44
CA MET A 1 6.27 34.64 5.47
C MET A 1 5.50 33.61 6.26
N SER A 2 4.20 33.83 6.44
CA SER A 2 3.37 33.02 7.34
C SER A 2 3.11 31.65 6.72
N ASP A 3 3.41 30.60 7.48
CA ASP A 3 3.21 29.21 7.12
C ASP A 3 1.72 28.91 6.89
N ARG A 4 1.34 28.78 5.61
CA ARG A 4 -0.01 28.41 5.15
C ARG A 4 -0.14 26.89 4.93
N ARG A 5 0.82 26.07 5.40
CA ARG A 5 0.84 24.61 5.14
C ARG A 5 0.13 23.75 6.20
N SER A 6 -0.26 24.31 7.34
CA SER A 6 -0.80 23.55 8.49
C SER A 6 -2.18 22.90 8.27
N GLY A 7 -2.89 23.20 7.18
CA GLY A 7 -4.25 22.69 6.91
C GLY A 7 -4.42 21.91 5.59
N ARG A 8 -3.36 21.69 4.81
CA ARG A 8 -3.47 21.04 3.50
C ARG A 8 -3.51 19.52 3.66
N THR A 9 -4.39 18.88 2.90
CA THR A 9 -4.43 17.43 2.77
C THR A 9 -3.16 16.93 2.09
N THR A 10 -2.63 15.81 2.57
CA THR A 10 -1.34 15.24 2.12
C THR A 10 -1.52 13.86 1.52
N HIS A 11 -2.62 13.19 1.84
CA HIS A 11 -2.92 11.86 1.37
C HIS A 11 -4.41 11.73 1.05
N VAL A 12 -4.74 10.73 0.25
CA VAL A 12 -6.11 10.23 0.08
C VAL A 12 -6.18 8.79 0.54
N LEU A 13 -7.20 8.47 1.33
CA LEU A 13 -7.54 7.12 1.75
C LEU A 13 -8.71 6.63 0.92
N LYS A 14 -8.49 5.54 0.17
CA LYS A 14 -9.45 4.94 -0.76
C LYS A 14 -9.96 3.62 -0.18
N TYR A 15 -11.27 3.42 -0.26
CA TYR A 15 -11.96 2.23 0.23
C TYR A 15 -12.42 1.36 -0.94
N ASN A 16 -12.28 0.04 -0.80
CA ASN A 16 -12.83 -0.95 -1.73
C ASN A 16 -12.43 -0.66 -3.20
N GLY A 17 -11.14 -0.46 -3.45
CA GLY A 17 -10.64 -0.13 -4.79
C GLY A 17 -11.02 1.27 -5.29
N GLY A 18 -11.28 2.22 -4.39
CA GLY A 18 -11.60 3.61 -4.75
C GLY A 18 -13.08 3.90 -4.96
N THR A 19 -13.99 3.03 -4.51
CA THR A 19 -15.43 3.31 -4.51
C THR A 19 -15.79 4.55 -3.68
N PHE A 20 -15.02 4.79 -2.62
CA PHE A 20 -15.14 5.95 -1.75
C PHE A 20 -13.75 6.41 -1.33
N SER A 21 -13.55 7.71 -1.15
CA SER A 21 -12.28 8.27 -0.72
C SER A 21 -12.44 9.45 0.24
N ILE A 22 -11.50 9.59 1.17
CA ILE A 22 -11.39 10.75 2.06
C ILE A 22 -9.98 11.33 1.98
N GLU A 23 -9.86 12.64 2.06
CA GLU A 23 -8.57 13.31 2.13
C GLU A 23 -8.09 13.43 3.58
N LEU A 24 -6.80 13.19 3.79
CA LEU A 24 -6.16 13.16 5.12
C LEU A 24 -5.22 14.35 5.27
N GLY A 25 -5.38 15.09 6.36
CA GLY A 25 -4.52 16.22 6.75
C GLY A 25 -3.56 15.88 7.88
N PRO A 26 -2.70 16.82 8.30
CA PRO A 26 -1.60 16.55 9.26
C PRO A 26 -2.05 16.05 10.65
N ARG A 27 -3.33 16.22 11.00
CA ARG A 27 -3.92 15.82 12.29
C ARG A 27 -4.55 14.43 12.27
N THR A 28 -4.45 13.70 11.17
CA THR A 28 -4.94 12.32 11.08
C THR A 28 -4.31 11.46 12.17
N ASP A 29 -5.16 10.72 12.89
CA ASP A 29 -4.80 9.81 13.94
C ASP A 29 -4.87 8.34 13.47
N ILE A 30 -4.24 7.44 14.23
CA ILE A 30 -4.17 6.02 13.89
C ILE A 30 -5.54 5.34 13.75
N ASN A 31 -6.60 5.81 14.44
CA ASN A 31 -7.92 5.20 14.34
C ASN A 31 -8.56 5.39 12.96
N THR A 32 -8.11 6.40 12.20
CA THR A 32 -8.46 6.56 10.78
C THR A 32 -8.13 5.30 9.97
N PHE A 33 -7.12 4.53 10.38
CA PHE A 33 -6.72 3.26 9.75
C PHE A 33 -7.20 2.03 10.53
N ARG A 34 -7.09 2.04 11.87
CA ARG A 34 -7.49 0.92 12.73
C ARG A 34 -8.97 0.56 12.57
N GLU A 35 -9.85 1.56 12.60
CA GLU A 35 -11.29 1.32 12.50
C GLU A 35 -11.71 0.64 11.19
N PRO A 36 -11.30 1.10 10.00
CA PRO A 36 -11.71 0.43 8.77
C PRO A 36 -11.04 -0.94 8.57
N LEU A 37 -9.76 -1.10 8.91
CA LEU A 37 -9.06 -2.38 8.76
C LEU A 37 -9.68 -3.47 9.66
N SER A 38 -10.07 -3.12 10.89
CA SER A 38 -10.74 -4.07 11.81
C SER A 38 -12.11 -4.54 11.33
N ARG A 39 -12.74 -3.84 10.36
CA ARG A 39 -14.04 -4.19 9.78
C ARG A 39 -13.93 -5.08 8.53
N PHE A 40 -12.72 -5.41 8.09
CA PHE A 40 -12.53 -6.24 6.89
C PHE A 40 -13.14 -7.62 7.05
N ASN A 41 -14.00 -7.99 6.10
CA ASN A 41 -14.75 -9.25 6.10
C ASN A 41 -14.62 -10.01 4.77
N GLY A 42 -13.67 -9.63 3.91
CA GLY A 42 -13.45 -10.23 2.60
C GLY A 42 -14.51 -9.92 1.53
N THR A 43 -15.55 -9.13 1.83
CA THR A 43 -16.60 -8.73 0.87
C THR A 43 -16.73 -7.22 0.74
N LYS A 44 -17.18 -6.52 1.79
CA LYS A 44 -17.16 -5.05 1.93
C LYS A 44 -17.20 -4.69 3.44
N PRO A 45 -16.23 -3.93 3.98
CA PRO A 45 -15.00 -3.49 3.33
C PRO A 45 -14.01 -4.65 3.10
N TRP A 46 -13.24 -4.58 2.02
CA TRP A 46 -12.26 -5.61 1.63
C TRP A 46 -10.88 -5.06 1.28
N ALA A 47 -10.78 -3.77 0.97
CA ALA A 47 -9.51 -3.10 0.68
C ALA A 47 -9.48 -1.66 1.18
N LEU A 48 -8.28 -1.22 1.53
CA LEU A 48 -7.95 0.14 1.97
C LEU A 48 -6.63 0.52 1.31
N THR A 49 -6.58 1.66 0.64
CA THR A 49 -5.40 2.13 -0.08
C THR A 49 -5.09 3.56 0.34
N LEU A 50 -3.90 3.80 0.86
CA LEU A 50 -3.39 5.11 1.23
C LEU A 50 -2.44 5.61 0.14
N VAL A 51 -2.77 6.77 -0.44
CA VAL A 51 -2.00 7.38 -1.54
C VAL A 51 -1.54 8.78 -1.13
N PRO A 52 -0.24 9.09 -1.17
CA PRO A 52 0.24 10.46 -1.01
C PRO A 52 -0.18 11.33 -2.20
N ILE A 53 -0.58 12.57 -1.91
CA ILE A 53 -0.86 13.61 -2.90
C ILE A 53 0.47 14.35 -3.17
N PRO A 54 0.88 14.56 -4.44
CA PRO A 54 2.08 15.32 -4.74
C PRO A 54 2.02 16.73 -4.14
N GLU A 55 3.11 17.21 -3.54
CA GLU A 55 3.13 18.52 -2.84
C GLU A 55 2.75 19.71 -3.74
N THR A 56 2.91 19.53 -5.06
CA THR A 56 2.64 20.54 -6.08
C THR A 56 1.17 20.69 -6.44
N MET A 57 0.27 19.82 -5.97
CA MET A 57 -1.16 19.85 -6.34
C MET A 57 -2.10 19.32 -5.24
N ASN A 58 -3.40 19.59 -5.36
CA ASN A 58 -4.43 19.01 -4.49
C ASN A 58 -5.04 17.74 -5.12
N TYR A 59 -5.97 17.09 -4.43
CA TYR A 59 -6.58 15.84 -4.92
C TYR A 59 -7.46 16.05 -6.16
N ASP A 60 -8.23 17.14 -6.23
CA ASP A 60 -9.06 17.47 -7.40
C ASP A 60 -8.20 17.64 -8.66
N GLU A 61 -7.09 18.37 -8.55
CA GLU A 61 -6.13 18.55 -9.66
C GLU A 61 -5.49 17.21 -10.07
N MET A 62 -5.22 16.33 -9.12
CA MET A 62 -4.69 14.99 -9.39
C MET A 62 -5.70 14.14 -10.19
N LEU A 63 -6.99 14.22 -9.84
CA LEU A 63 -8.08 13.54 -10.54
C LEU A 63 -8.31 14.12 -11.95
N GLU A 64 -8.37 15.45 -12.08
CA GLU A 64 -8.53 16.14 -13.36
C GLU A 64 -7.42 15.78 -14.35
N LYS A 65 -6.17 15.70 -13.86
CA LYS A 65 -5.00 15.34 -14.66
C LYS A 65 -4.83 13.83 -14.85
N ARG A 66 -5.69 13.01 -14.25
CA ARG A 66 -5.63 11.53 -14.28
C ARG A 66 -4.25 11.00 -13.91
N ILE A 67 -3.66 11.58 -12.86
CA ILE A 67 -2.34 11.16 -12.41
C ILE A 67 -2.48 9.82 -11.67
N GLU A 68 -1.80 8.82 -12.22
CA GLU A 68 -1.72 7.51 -11.58
C GLU A 68 -0.81 7.58 -10.34
N PRO A 69 -1.24 7.05 -9.18
CA PRO A 69 -0.41 6.99 -7.99
C PRO A 69 0.88 6.20 -8.22
N THR A 70 2.03 6.86 -8.17
CA THR A 70 3.35 6.22 -8.23
C THR A 70 3.81 5.67 -6.88
N ARG A 71 3.06 5.97 -5.81
CA ARG A 71 3.27 5.49 -4.45
C ARG A 71 1.93 5.16 -3.81
N PHE A 72 1.88 4.08 -3.05
CA PHE A 72 0.75 3.75 -2.18
C PHE A 72 1.13 2.69 -1.16
N LEU A 73 0.32 2.59 -0.10
CA LEU A 73 0.21 1.41 0.74
C LEU A 73 -1.21 0.87 0.65
N GLN A 74 -1.38 -0.44 0.46
CA GLN A 74 -2.68 -1.08 0.31
C GLN A 74 -2.80 -2.30 1.21
N ALA A 75 -3.96 -2.50 1.82
CA ALA A 75 -4.31 -3.75 2.49
C ALA A 75 -5.54 -4.36 1.84
N GLY A 76 -5.60 -5.70 1.82
CA GLY A 76 -6.75 -6.44 1.31
C GLY A 76 -6.98 -7.77 2.04
N GLY A 77 -8.24 -8.15 2.28
CA GLY A 77 -8.60 -9.44 2.88
C GLY A 77 -9.58 -9.34 4.06
N TYR A 78 -9.24 -10.01 5.17
CA TYR A 78 -10.00 -10.07 6.41
C TYR A 78 -9.24 -9.37 7.56
N ALA A 79 -9.95 -8.92 8.59
CA ALA A 79 -9.35 -8.22 9.72
C ALA A 79 -8.27 -9.04 10.47
N ASP A 80 -8.39 -10.36 10.49
CA ASP A 80 -7.45 -11.29 11.14
C ASP A 80 -6.42 -11.90 10.16
N ARG A 81 -6.57 -11.64 8.87
CA ARG A 81 -5.76 -12.17 7.77
C ARG A 81 -5.89 -11.28 6.55
N MET A 82 -4.96 -10.35 6.40
CA MET A 82 -4.83 -9.49 5.22
C MET A 82 -3.42 -9.54 4.64
N THR A 83 -3.32 -9.27 3.34
CA THR A 83 -2.04 -8.92 2.70
C THR A 83 -1.87 -7.40 2.78
N VAL A 84 -0.61 -6.95 2.86
CA VAL A 84 -0.25 -5.54 2.71
C VAL A 84 0.72 -5.41 1.55
N GLU A 85 0.45 -4.47 0.66
CA GLU A 85 1.25 -4.22 -0.53
C GLU A 85 1.69 -2.75 -0.58
N ILE A 86 2.88 -2.51 -1.11
CA ILE A 86 3.44 -1.17 -1.27
C ILE A 86 3.88 -0.95 -2.70
N ARG A 87 3.62 0.25 -3.21
CA ARG A 87 4.32 0.82 -4.37
C ARG A 87 5.24 1.94 -3.89
N ARG A 88 6.53 1.86 -4.25
CA ARG A 88 7.54 2.88 -3.92
C ARG A 88 8.57 3.01 -5.03
N ALA A 89 9.36 4.09 -4.99
CA ALA A 89 10.50 4.25 -5.89
C ALA A 89 11.57 3.17 -5.62
N GLY A 90 12.34 2.81 -6.65
CA GLY A 90 13.41 1.81 -6.59
C GLY A 90 13.19 0.63 -7.52
N GLY A 91 14.06 -0.37 -7.42
CA GLY A 91 14.12 -1.50 -8.36
C GLY A 91 15.16 -1.29 -9.48
N ASP A 92 16.20 -0.49 -9.22
CA ASP A 92 17.30 -0.21 -10.14
C ASP A 92 17.97 -1.50 -10.64
N GLU A 93 18.06 -2.52 -9.79
CA GLU A 93 18.59 -3.84 -10.13
C GLU A 93 17.78 -4.57 -11.22
N TRP A 94 16.54 -4.13 -11.45
CA TRP A 94 15.65 -4.62 -12.51
C TRP A 94 15.36 -3.58 -13.60
N ASN A 95 16.05 -2.42 -13.59
CA ASN A 95 15.78 -1.25 -14.44
C ASN A 95 14.34 -0.70 -14.28
N LEU A 96 13.89 -0.54 -13.03
CA LEU A 96 12.57 -0.02 -12.68
C LEU A 96 12.69 1.31 -11.92
N ASP A 97 11.80 2.26 -12.25
CA ASP A 97 11.67 3.52 -11.51
C ASP A 97 10.86 3.33 -10.22
N CYS A 98 9.93 2.36 -10.25
CA CYS A 98 9.14 2.00 -9.08
C CYS A 98 8.83 0.52 -9.04
N ILE A 99 8.79 0.01 -7.82
CA ILE A 99 8.46 -1.37 -7.50
C ILE A 99 7.08 -1.44 -6.85
N TRP A 100 6.36 -2.52 -7.13
CA TRP A 100 5.21 -2.98 -6.37
C TRP A 100 5.54 -4.34 -5.78
N GLY A 101 5.32 -4.49 -4.49
CA GLY A 101 5.56 -5.74 -3.79
C GLY A 101 4.60 -5.98 -2.64
N VAL A 102 4.65 -7.21 -2.13
CA VAL A 102 3.94 -7.67 -0.94
C VAL A 102 4.88 -7.53 0.26
N LEU A 103 4.42 -6.87 1.31
CA LEU A 103 5.16 -6.78 2.57
C LEU A 103 5.05 -8.09 3.33
N GLY A 104 6.07 -8.39 4.12
CA GLY A 104 6.05 -9.50 5.06
C GLY A 104 6.98 -9.25 6.24
N HIS A 105 6.83 -10.06 7.27
CA HIS A 105 7.78 -10.16 8.36
C HIS A 105 9.11 -10.71 7.83
N GLN A 106 10.23 -10.33 8.46
CA GLN A 106 11.51 -10.97 8.19
C GLN A 106 11.40 -12.47 8.49
N ALA A 107 11.80 -13.30 7.52
CA ALA A 107 11.77 -14.74 7.62
C ALA A 107 12.99 -15.32 6.91
N ASP A 108 13.55 -16.40 7.47
CA ASP A 108 14.70 -17.07 6.89
C ASP A 108 14.28 -18.00 5.75
N GLY A 109 15.05 -17.97 4.66
CA GLY A 109 14.89 -18.90 3.54
C GLY A 109 13.67 -18.65 2.67
N GLU A 110 13.50 -19.51 1.66
CA GLU A 110 12.38 -19.42 0.72
C GLU A 110 11.05 -19.76 1.42
N GLN A 111 10.09 -18.85 1.32
CA GLN A 111 8.77 -19.00 1.92
C GLN A 111 7.78 -19.55 0.90
N GLN A 112 6.98 -20.54 1.31
CA GLN A 112 5.93 -21.09 0.47
C GLN A 112 4.77 -20.09 0.32
N LEU A 113 4.28 -19.90 -0.91
CA LEU A 113 3.12 -19.07 -1.21
C LEU A 113 1.85 -19.93 -1.24
N ASP A 114 1.32 -20.28 -0.07
CA ASP A 114 0.19 -21.19 0.08
C ASP A 114 -0.94 -20.68 0.98
N VAL A 115 -0.79 -19.49 1.58
CA VAL A 115 -1.83 -18.89 2.40
C VAL A 115 -2.79 -18.09 1.52
N PRO A 116 -4.08 -18.47 1.42
CA PRO A 116 -5.03 -17.76 0.58
C PRO A 116 -5.58 -16.52 1.28
N ILE A 117 -5.45 -15.38 0.59
CA ILE A 117 -6.15 -14.13 0.89
C ILE A 117 -7.26 -13.95 -0.13
N LYS A 118 -8.51 -14.03 0.32
CA LYS A 118 -9.67 -13.83 -0.58
C LYS A 118 -9.89 -12.33 -0.79
N LEU A 119 -9.90 -11.94 -2.06
CA LEU A 119 -10.32 -10.62 -2.54
C LEU A 119 -11.58 -10.82 -3.40
N PRO A 120 -12.38 -9.76 -3.65
CA PRO A 120 -13.62 -9.94 -4.41
C PRO A 120 -13.43 -10.45 -5.84
N ALA A 121 -12.31 -10.10 -6.49
CA ALA A 121 -12.04 -10.48 -7.88
C ALA A 121 -11.13 -11.72 -8.02
N SER A 122 -10.40 -12.09 -6.97
CA SER A 122 -9.39 -13.16 -7.05
C SER A 122 -9.01 -13.68 -5.66
N THR A 123 -8.28 -14.79 -5.61
CA THR A 123 -7.55 -15.21 -4.42
C THR A 123 -6.06 -15.01 -4.67
N GLN A 124 -5.41 -14.31 -3.77
CA GLN A 124 -3.96 -14.13 -3.78
C GLN A 124 -3.34 -15.16 -2.83
N LEU A 125 -2.29 -15.84 -3.28
CA LEU A 125 -1.48 -16.69 -2.42
C LEU A 125 -0.28 -15.89 -1.92
N VAL A 126 -0.10 -15.88 -0.61
CA VAL A 126 1.01 -15.23 0.10
C VAL A 126 1.67 -16.24 1.02
N SER A 127 2.86 -15.92 1.51
CA SER A 127 3.45 -16.72 2.58
C SER A 127 2.85 -16.38 3.95
N SER A 128 3.03 -17.26 4.94
CA SER A 128 2.63 -16.98 6.32
C SER A 128 3.28 -15.72 6.90
N SER A 129 4.51 -15.39 6.48
CA SER A 129 5.20 -14.16 6.86
C SER A 129 4.55 -12.89 6.29
N GLU A 130 3.78 -13.00 5.21
CA GLU A 130 3.12 -11.90 4.50
C GLU A 130 1.66 -11.69 4.96
N VAL A 131 1.26 -12.32 6.06
CA VAL A 131 -0.08 -12.19 6.64
C VAL A 131 -0.05 -11.24 7.82
N PHE A 132 -0.91 -10.22 7.76
CA PHE A 132 -1.07 -9.20 8.78
C PHE A 132 -2.42 -9.32 9.47
N LYS A 133 -2.45 -8.91 10.74
CA LYS A 133 -3.71 -8.56 11.44
C LYS A 133 -3.98 -7.06 11.30
N ALA A 134 -5.24 -6.68 11.46
CA ALA A 134 -5.68 -5.29 11.32
C ALA A 134 -4.94 -4.30 12.22
N GLU A 135 -4.58 -4.70 13.45
CA GLU A 135 -3.84 -3.85 14.39
C GLU A 135 -2.46 -3.46 13.83
N GLU A 136 -1.70 -4.46 13.39
CA GLU A 136 -0.36 -4.28 12.81
C GLU A 136 -0.40 -3.54 11.47
N ALA A 137 -1.37 -3.88 10.61
CA ALA A 137 -1.58 -3.15 9.37
C ALA A 137 -1.92 -1.68 9.63
N ALA A 138 -2.66 -1.35 10.69
CA ALA A 138 -2.95 0.04 11.05
C ALA A 138 -1.68 0.80 11.49
N GLU A 139 -0.76 0.14 12.20
CA GLU A 139 0.54 0.70 12.56
C GLU A 139 1.41 0.97 11.32
N LEU A 140 1.41 0.05 10.35
CA LEU A 140 2.07 0.25 9.05
C LEU A 140 1.48 1.42 8.27
N PHE A 141 0.16 1.51 8.18
CA PHE A 141 -0.53 2.63 7.53
C PHE A 141 -0.23 3.96 8.21
N TYR A 142 -0.25 3.99 9.54
CA TYR A 142 0.06 5.21 10.28
C TYR A 142 1.52 5.60 10.12
N THR A 143 2.45 4.65 10.17
CA THR A 143 3.87 4.90 9.93
C THR A 143 4.09 5.46 8.53
N TYR A 144 3.57 4.77 7.50
CA TYR A 144 3.67 5.23 6.12
C TYR A 144 3.04 6.61 5.90
N PHE A 145 1.90 6.91 6.52
CA PHE A 145 1.29 8.25 6.50
C PHE A 145 2.22 9.33 7.08
N LYS A 146 2.98 9.00 8.14
CA LYS A 146 3.86 9.95 8.84
C LYS A 146 5.22 10.12 8.17
N THR A 147 5.76 9.07 7.56
CA THR A 147 7.15 9.02 7.09
C THR A 147 7.27 8.87 5.58
N GLY A 148 6.24 8.34 4.91
CA GLY A 148 6.30 7.92 3.51
C GLY A 148 7.04 6.60 3.28
N ASP A 149 7.41 5.88 4.35
CA ASP A 149 8.17 4.62 4.28
C ASP A 149 7.69 3.58 5.31
N ILE A 150 8.22 2.36 5.20
CA ILE A 150 7.93 1.22 6.07
C ILE A 150 9.15 0.94 6.96
N PRO A 151 8.96 0.48 8.22
CA PRO A 151 10.09 0.10 9.07
C PRO A 151 10.99 -0.98 8.46
N ASP A 152 12.30 -0.90 8.71
CA ASP A 152 13.32 -1.81 8.13
C ASP A 152 13.18 -3.27 8.59
N ASN A 153 12.41 -3.54 9.64
CA ASN A 153 12.14 -4.89 10.14
C ASN A 153 11.04 -5.64 9.35
N TYR A 154 10.61 -5.11 8.21
CA TYR A 154 9.75 -5.80 7.24
C TYR A 154 10.52 -6.13 5.97
N ALA A 155 10.20 -7.28 5.38
CA ALA A 155 10.67 -7.71 4.09
C ALA A 155 9.70 -7.26 3.00
N LEU A 156 10.20 -7.11 1.77
CA LEU A 156 9.41 -6.82 0.59
C LEU A 156 9.68 -7.92 -0.45
N ARG A 157 8.64 -8.64 -0.86
CA ARG A 157 8.70 -9.51 -2.03
C ARG A 157 8.21 -8.75 -3.27
N PRO A 158 9.07 -8.47 -4.25
CA PRO A 158 8.66 -7.84 -5.49
C PRO A 158 7.65 -8.69 -6.26
N ILE A 159 6.57 -8.08 -6.75
CA ILE A 159 5.66 -8.70 -7.73
C ILE A 159 5.89 -8.15 -9.13
N GLY A 160 6.36 -6.91 -9.23
CA GLY A 160 6.72 -6.25 -10.47
C GLY A 160 7.00 -4.77 -10.25
N GLY A 161 7.06 -4.02 -11.33
CA GLY A 161 7.20 -2.57 -11.27
C GLY A 161 7.10 -1.93 -12.64
N TRP A 162 7.39 -0.64 -12.71
CA TRP A 162 7.34 0.12 -13.96
C TRP A 162 8.71 0.70 -14.29
N THR A 163 9.07 0.66 -15.58
CA THR A 163 10.22 1.38 -16.13
C THR A 163 9.96 2.89 -16.17
N ALA A 164 10.99 3.67 -16.51
CA ALA A 164 10.87 5.11 -16.74
C ALA A 164 9.88 5.47 -17.86
N GLU A 165 9.73 4.59 -18.86
CA GLU A 165 8.77 4.72 -19.95
C GLU A 165 7.35 4.32 -19.54
N GLY A 166 7.15 3.83 -18.31
CA GLY A 166 5.87 3.38 -17.79
C GLY A 166 5.49 1.97 -18.21
N GLU A 167 6.45 1.15 -18.66
CA GLU A 167 6.21 -0.24 -19.03
C GLU A 167 6.20 -1.15 -17.80
N TRP A 168 5.20 -2.02 -17.68
CA TRP A 168 5.11 -2.98 -16.58
C TRP A 168 6.06 -4.16 -16.78
N VAL A 169 6.87 -4.45 -15.76
CA VAL A 169 7.74 -5.63 -15.69
C VAL A 169 7.26 -6.54 -14.58
N ASN A 170 6.93 -7.79 -14.92
CA ASN A 170 6.52 -8.80 -13.95
C ASN A 170 7.73 -9.50 -13.32
N LEU A 171 7.85 -9.42 -11.99
CA LEU A 171 8.90 -10.05 -11.19
C LEU A 171 8.44 -11.31 -10.45
N SER A 172 7.13 -11.53 -10.32
CA SER A 172 6.54 -12.69 -9.62
C SER A 172 6.91 -14.08 -10.19
N ARG A 173 7.55 -14.13 -11.37
CA ARG A 173 7.96 -15.36 -12.06
C ARG A 173 9.47 -15.55 -12.17
N ARG A 174 10.28 -14.62 -11.65
CA ARG A 174 11.74 -14.74 -11.72
C ARG A 174 12.25 -15.36 -10.42
N PRO A 175 13.06 -16.44 -10.47
CA PRO A 175 13.75 -16.89 -9.27
C PRO A 175 14.64 -15.76 -8.74
N ALA A 176 14.75 -15.65 -7.42
CA ALA A 176 15.74 -14.80 -6.79
C ALA A 176 17.11 -15.14 -7.40
N SER A 177 17.80 -14.13 -7.91
CA SER A 177 19.15 -14.27 -8.47
C SER A 177 20.17 -14.41 -7.34
#